data_AF-A0AAX4K2L0-F1
#
_entry.id   AF-A0AAX4K2L0-F1
#
_cell.length_a   1.000
_cell.length_b   1.000
_cell.length_c   1.000
_cell.angle_alpha   90.00
_cell.angle_beta   90.00
_cell.angle_gamma   90.00
#
_symmetry.space_group_name_H-M   'P 1'
#
loop_
_entity.id
_entity.type
_entity.pdbx_description
1 polymer ?
#
loop_
_entity_poly.entity_id
_entity_poly.type
_entity_poly.pdbx_seq_one_letter_code
_entity_poly.pdbx_strand_id
1 'polypeptide(L)'
;MTSSQSPLLPLDIRLRTLESQIYGVPNFLLDANNDQLIKRGESSKSIIRQVRESAEIFDRLSSESEGIKRLIEGYDQYFPLINSTNSIINDNQQQPASQSSSNKNDKNERMTIRESDLLPDKVKLTMILESFHDLRNSERDLREIDLLKKKQVQGSGNLEELLPLKPNLINSIKQTQIRSNELSKVKKDIENLLNRYNEYTSTTSDLFIDLHYQLQYLEDRVSKLERKKKKEIEGRF
;
A
#
# COMPACT_ATOMS: atom_id res chain seq x y z
N MET A 1 -11.59 69.59 -10.40
CA MET A 1 -10.59 70.37 -11.17
C MET A 1 -9.24 69.71 -10.92
N THR A 2 -8.60 69.31 -12.01
CA THR A 2 -7.64 68.21 -12.18
C THR A 2 -6.31 68.41 -11.48
N SER A 3 -5.97 67.59 -10.48
CA SER A 3 -4.58 67.30 -10.17
C SER A 3 -4.13 66.22 -11.15
N SER A 4 -3.62 66.67 -12.28
CA SER A 4 -2.75 65.91 -13.17
C SER A 4 -1.68 65.20 -12.33
N GLN A 5 -1.95 63.95 -11.93
CA GLN A 5 -0.90 63.04 -11.49
C GLN A 5 0.09 63.03 -12.64
N SER A 6 1.26 63.60 -12.40
CA SER A 6 2.31 63.67 -13.41
C SER A 6 2.51 62.23 -13.90
N PRO A 7 2.35 61.95 -15.22
CA PRO A 7 2.55 60.60 -15.78
C PRO A 7 3.97 60.09 -15.51
N LEU A 8 4.84 61.00 -15.07
CA LEU A 8 6.17 60.74 -14.56
C LEU A 8 6.19 59.84 -13.32
N LEU A 9 5.23 59.91 -12.38
CA LEU A 9 5.33 59.13 -11.14
C LEU A 9 5.10 57.61 -11.33
N PRO A 10 4.08 57.16 -12.09
CA PRO A 10 3.97 55.75 -12.45
C PRO A 10 5.12 55.27 -13.33
N LEU A 11 5.63 56.14 -14.22
CA LEU A 11 6.79 55.82 -15.06
C LEU A 11 8.07 55.71 -14.23
N ASP A 12 8.28 56.54 -13.22
CA ASP A 12 9.45 56.51 -12.35
C ASP A 12 9.41 55.31 -11.41
N ILE A 13 8.24 54.89 -10.93
CA ILE A 13 8.08 53.61 -10.22
C ILE A 13 8.35 52.43 -11.15
N ARG A 14 7.87 52.48 -12.39
CA ARG A 14 8.13 51.42 -13.38
C ARG A 14 9.60 51.38 -13.80
N LEU A 15 10.24 52.54 -13.94
CA LEU A 15 11.64 52.68 -14.29
C LEU A 15 12.49 52.21 -13.10
N ARG A 16 12.16 52.59 -11.88
CA ARG A 16 12.81 52.11 -10.65
C ARG A 16 12.61 50.62 -10.41
N THR A 17 11.46 50.04 -10.78
CA THR A 17 11.26 48.58 -10.73
C THR A 17 12.06 47.88 -11.82
N LEU A 18 12.12 48.41 -13.04
CA LEU A 18 12.99 47.89 -14.10
C LEU A 18 14.48 48.02 -13.74
N GLU A 19 14.91 49.15 -13.17
CA GLU A 19 16.27 49.32 -12.64
C GLU A 19 16.53 48.36 -11.49
N SER A 20 15.59 48.17 -10.57
CA SER A 20 15.70 47.20 -9.49
C SER A 20 15.83 45.77 -10.00
N GLN A 21 15.17 45.47 -11.11
CA GLN A 21 15.21 44.16 -11.76
C GLN A 21 16.54 43.98 -12.50
N ILE A 22 17.02 44.99 -13.23
CA ILE A 22 18.26 44.93 -14.02
C ILE A 22 19.53 44.99 -13.12
N TYR A 23 19.56 45.92 -12.17
CA TYR A 23 20.73 46.19 -11.32
C TYR A 23 20.67 45.47 -9.96
N GLY A 24 19.51 44.98 -9.53
CA GLY A 24 19.31 44.41 -8.20
C GLY A 24 19.19 45.49 -7.13
N VAL A 25 18.25 45.35 -6.19
CA VAL A 25 18.16 46.25 -5.03
C VAL A 25 19.25 45.87 -4.03
N PRO A 26 20.10 46.80 -3.57
CA PRO A 26 20.98 46.52 -2.45
C PRO A 26 20.15 46.39 -1.15
N ASN A 27 20.32 45.27 -0.44
CA ASN A 27 19.48 44.80 0.67
C ASN A 27 19.45 45.69 1.94
N PHE A 28 19.95 46.92 1.93
CA PHE A 28 20.07 47.75 3.14
C PHE A 28 18.75 48.33 3.69
N LEU A 29 17.58 47.89 3.20
CA LEU A 29 16.27 48.31 3.72
C LEU A 29 15.32 47.16 4.10
N LEU A 30 15.74 45.90 4.00
CA LEU A 30 14.90 44.74 4.36
C LEU A 30 15.32 44.03 5.66
N ASP A 31 16.49 44.34 6.23
CA ASP A 31 16.98 43.74 7.47
C ASP A 31 16.65 44.60 8.70
N ALA A 32 15.39 44.58 9.13
CA ALA A 32 15.04 45.03 10.48
C ALA A 32 14.31 43.98 11.32
N ASN A 33 13.77 42.90 10.76
CA ASN A 33 13.11 41.86 11.55
C ASN A 33 13.10 40.52 10.80
N ASN A 34 14.06 39.64 11.11
CA ASN A 34 13.90 38.19 11.33
C ASN A 34 15.22 37.45 11.06
N ASP A 35 15.96 37.18 12.13
CA ASP A 35 16.90 36.09 12.19
C ASP A 35 16.13 34.76 12.17
N GLN A 36 16.39 33.91 11.16
CA GLN A 36 16.92 32.55 11.34
C GLN A 36 16.89 31.73 10.03
N LEU A 37 18.09 31.53 9.47
CA LEU A 37 18.58 30.27 8.89
C LEU A 37 17.71 29.51 7.87
N ILE A 38 17.89 29.83 6.58
CA ILE A 38 18.13 28.79 5.56
C ILE A 38 19.27 29.23 4.65
N LYS A 39 20.28 28.36 4.57
CA LYS A 39 21.42 28.41 3.66
C LYS A 39 20.95 28.61 2.21
N ARG A 40 21.26 29.77 1.64
CA ARG A 40 21.76 29.88 0.27
C ARG A 40 22.45 31.23 0.13
N GLY A 41 23.76 31.23 0.29
CA GLY A 41 24.57 32.28 -0.30
C GLY A 41 24.44 32.15 -1.81
N GLU A 42 23.56 32.93 -2.40
CA GLU A 42 23.77 33.55 -3.69
C GLU A 42 23.17 34.94 -3.57
N SER A 43 24.04 35.94 -3.53
CA SER A 43 23.64 37.33 -3.68
C SER A 43 22.71 37.45 -4.89
N SER A 44 21.87 38.48 -4.91
CA SER A 44 21.19 38.98 -6.09
C SER A 44 22.17 39.10 -7.27
N LYS A 45 22.45 37.99 -7.97
CA LYS A 45 23.29 37.97 -9.17
C LYS A 45 22.52 38.80 -10.18
N SER A 46 23.09 39.93 -10.59
CA SER A 46 22.50 40.80 -11.61
C SER A 46 21.93 39.96 -12.74
N ILE A 47 20.74 40.30 -13.23
CA ILE A 47 20.07 39.56 -14.31
C ILE A 47 21.00 39.40 -15.50
N ILE A 48 21.90 40.34 -15.75
CA ILE A 48 22.90 40.25 -16.83
C ILE A 48 23.82 39.04 -16.62
N ARG A 49 24.23 38.76 -15.38
CA ARG A 49 25.03 37.59 -15.04
C ARG A 49 24.22 36.30 -15.07
N GLN A 50 22.97 36.31 -14.61
CA GLN A 50 22.10 35.13 -14.69
C GLN A 50 21.71 34.81 -16.12
N VAL A 51 21.40 35.82 -16.95
CA VAL A 51 21.12 35.67 -18.37
C VAL A 51 22.36 35.18 -19.08
N ARG A 52 23.55 35.71 -18.79
CA ARG A 52 24.81 35.22 -19.35
C ARG A 52 25.11 33.77 -18.93
N GLU A 53 24.95 33.43 -17.67
CA GLU A 53 25.14 32.07 -17.15
C GLU A 53 24.12 31.10 -17.76
N SER A 54 22.85 31.50 -17.86
CA SER A 54 21.82 30.72 -18.53
C SER A 54 22.09 30.58 -20.03
N ALA A 55 22.56 31.64 -20.69
CA ALA A 55 22.91 31.60 -22.11
C ALA A 55 24.12 30.69 -22.36
N GLU A 56 25.15 30.74 -21.52
CA GLU A 56 26.29 29.81 -21.59
C GLU A 56 25.87 28.35 -21.35
N ILE A 57 24.94 28.12 -20.42
CA ILE A 57 24.35 26.80 -20.18
C ILE A 57 23.50 26.35 -21.38
N PHE A 58 22.67 27.23 -21.95
CA PHE A 58 21.83 26.94 -23.10
C PHE A 58 22.66 26.71 -24.37
N ASP A 59 23.73 27.48 -24.58
CA ASP A 59 24.68 27.27 -25.69
C ASP A 59 25.37 25.91 -25.54
N ARG A 60 25.78 25.54 -24.33
CA ARG A 60 26.32 24.21 -24.04
C ARG A 60 25.29 23.10 -24.30
N LEU A 61 24.07 23.23 -23.80
CA LEU A 61 23.01 22.22 -24.00
C LEU A 61 22.52 22.14 -25.46
N SER A 62 22.58 23.24 -26.21
CA SER A 62 22.23 23.26 -27.62
C SER A 62 23.29 22.58 -28.49
N SER A 63 24.57 22.64 -28.07
CA SER A 63 25.65 21.88 -28.71
C SER A 63 25.55 20.37 -28.44
N GLU A 64 24.92 19.99 -27.33
CA GLU A 64 24.73 18.60 -26.91
C GLU A 64 23.43 18.00 -27.47
N SER A 65 22.44 18.83 -27.83
CA SER A 65 21.16 18.37 -28.34
C SER A 65 20.59 19.24 -29.47
N GLU A 66 20.42 18.62 -30.64
CA GLU A 66 19.87 19.26 -31.83
C GLU A 66 18.39 19.65 -31.68
N GLY A 67 17.66 18.97 -30.79
CA GLY A 67 16.27 19.29 -30.46
C GLY A 67 16.11 20.64 -29.76
N ILE A 68 17.02 20.99 -28.84
CA ILE A 68 16.99 22.30 -28.15
C ILE A 68 17.40 23.40 -29.13
N LYS A 69 18.36 23.14 -30.03
CA LYS A 69 18.72 24.07 -31.10
C LYS A 69 17.54 24.38 -32.01
N ARG A 70 16.78 23.36 -32.44
CA ARG A 70 15.57 23.54 -33.26
C ARG A 70 14.44 24.27 -32.50
N LEU A 71 14.33 24.07 -31.20
CA LEU A 71 13.37 24.78 -30.35
C LEU A 71 13.73 26.27 -30.22
N ILE A 72 15.02 26.60 -30.10
CA ILE A 72 15.50 27.99 -30.05
C ILE A 72 15.28 28.68 -31.40
N GLU A 73 15.68 28.05 -32.50
CA GLU A 73 15.49 28.59 -33.85
C GLU A 73 14.00 28.77 -34.20
N GLY A 74 13.13 27.91 -33.66
CA GLY A 74 11.68 27.98 -33.83
C GLY A 74 10.93 28.58 -32.64
N TYR A 75 11.61 29.26 -31.71
CA TYR A 75 10.99 29.67 -30.44
C TYR A 75 9.70 30.48 -30.64
N ASP A 76 9.70 31.40 -31.61
CA ASP A 76 8.52 32.20 -31.97
C ASP A 76 7.36 31.34 -32.50
N GLN A 77 7.67 30.24 -33.20
CA GLN A 77 6.67 29.30 -33.72
C GLN A 77 6.08 28.41 -32.63
N TYR A 78 6.89 28.05 -31.62
CA TYR A 78 6.45 27.25 -30.48
C TYR A 78 5.90 28.10 -29.33
N PHE A 79 6.04 29.43 -29.37
CA PHE A 79 5.56 30.36 -28.35
C PHE A 79 4.06 30.17 -28.00
N PRO A 80 3.15 29.97 -28.98
CA PRO A 80 1.74 29.72 -28.66
C PRO A 80 1.53 28.37 -27.95
N LEU A 81 2.29 27.33 -28.31
CA LEU A 81 2.19 25.98 -27.74
C LEU A 81 2.75 25.91 -26.32
N ILE A 82 3.80 26.69 -26.04
CA ILE A 82 4.39 26.79 -24.70
C ILE A 82 3.47 27.57 -23.77
N ASN A 83 2.85 28.66 -24.25
CA ASN A 83 1.92 29.46 -23.45
C ASN A 83 0.56 28.79 -23.21
N SER A 84 0.15 27.83 -24.05
CA SER A 84 -1.08 27.05 -23.82
C SER A 84 -0.99 26.12 -22.61
N THR A 85 0.21 25.74 -22.16
CA THR A 85 0.37 24.90 -20.96
C THR A 85 -0.09 25.59 -19.67
N ASN A 86 -0.05 26.92 -19.62
CA ASN A 86 -0.58 27.70 -18.50
C ASN A 86 -2.12 27.70 -18.43
N SER A 87 -2.82 27.31 -19.49
CA SER A 87 -4.28 27.12 -19.45
C SER A 87 -4.68 25.73 -18.96
N ILE A 88 -3.79 24.72 -19.10
CA ILE A 88 -4.05 23.33 -18.68
C ILE A 88 -4.07 23.20 -17.14
N ILE A 89 -3.41 24.11 -16.43
CA ILE A 89 -3.32 24.06 -14.96
C ILE A 89 -4.56 24.68 -14.27
N ASN A 90 -5.34 25.51 -14.97
CA ASN A 90 -6.48 26.21 -14.37
C ASN A 90 -7.83 25.47 -14.46
N ASP A 91 -7.92 24.32 -15.14
CA ASP A 91 -9.18 23.56 -15.28
C ASP A 91 -9.50 22.61 -14.11
N ASN A 92 -8.66 22.59 -13.06
CA ASN A 92 -8.93 21.77 -11.85
C ASN A 92 -9.67 22.51 -10.73
N GLN A 93 -10.16 23.74 -10.95
CA GLN A 93 -11.04 24.42 -9.99
C GLN A 93 -12.22 25.12 -10.69
N GLN A 94 -13.25 24.35 -11.04
CA GLN A 94 -14.65 24.79 -10.88
C GLN A 94 -15.64 23.63 -11.04
N GLN A 95 -16.27 23.28 -9.92
CA GLN A 95 -17.48 22.49 -9.82
C GLN A 95 -18.69 23.17 -10.50
N PRO A 96 -19.77 22.44 -10.81
CA PRO A 96 -20.83 22.87 -11.72
C PRO A 96 -21.88 23.74 -11.01
N ALA A 97 -22.24 24.88 -11.60
CA ALA A 97 -23.46 25.62 -11.22
C ALA A 97 -24.07 26.34 -12.44
N SER A 98 -25.25 25.85 -12.82
CA SER A 98 -26.47 26.59 -13.20
C SER A 98 -26.38 27.82 -14.11
N GLN A 99 -26.96 27.64 -15.31
CA GLN A 99 -27.89 28.54 -16.01
C GLN A 99 -28.05 29.98 -15.50
N SER A 100 -27.67 30.95 -16.33
CA SER A 100 -28.52 32.11 -16.63
C SER A 100 -28.04 32.83 -17.88
N SER A 101 -28.98 33.02 -18.79
CA SER A 101 -28.91 33.75 -20.05
C SER A 101 -28.67 35.26 -19.92
N SER A 102 -28.28 35.84 -21.06
CA SER A 102 -28.36 37.26 -21.50
C SER A 102 -27.15 38.15 -21.25
N ASN A 103 -26.36 38.41 -22.30
CA ASN A 103 -26.37 39.71 -22.98
C ASN A 103 -25.65 39.67 -24.33
N LYS A 104 -26.20 40.42 -25.28
CA LYS A 104 -25.79 40.54 -26.68
C LYS A 104 -24.54 41.42 -26.83
N ASN A 105 -23.86 41.18 -27.96
CA ASN A 105 -22.90 42.05 -28.65
C ASN A 105 -21.46 41.95 -28.16
N ASP A 106 -20.74 40.95 -28.67
CA ASP A 106 -19.41 41.18 -29.24
C ASP A 106 -19.15 40.13 -30.31
N LYS A 107 -19.08 40.59 -31.57
CA LYS A 107 -18.57 39.82 -32.71
C LYS A 107 -17.05 39.73 -32.58
N ASN A 108 -16.61 38.90 -31.66
CA ASN A 108 -15.28 38.32 -31.65
C ASN A 108 -15.49 36.88 -31.23
N GLU A 109 -15.84 36.03 -32.20
CA GLU A 109 -15.70 34.58 -32.07
C GLU A 109 -14.20 34.31 -31.88
N ARG A 110 -13.71 34.46 -30.64
CA ARG A 110 -12.64 33.59 -30.18
C ARG A 110 -13.25 32.21 -30.27
N MET A 111 -13.00 31.52 -31.39
CA MET A 111 -13.17 30.08 -31.44
C MET A 111 -12.39 29.55 -30.23
N THR A 112 -13.11 29.20 -29.16
CA THR A 112 -12.55 28.33 -28.16
C THR A 112 -12.40 27.03 -28.89
N ILE A 113 -11.22 26.84 -29.50
CA ILE A 113 -10.87 25.58 -30.16
C ILE A 113 -10.93 24.57 -29.02
N ARG A 114 -12.07 23.87 -28.91
CA ARG A 114 -12.22 22.77 -27.97
C ARG A 114 -11.32 21.67 -28.48
N GLU A 115 -10.73 20.91 -27.57
CA GLU A 115 -9.86 19.77 -27.92
C GLU A 115 -10.49 18.84 -28.98
N SER A 116 -11.82 18.74 -28.96
CA SER A 116 -12.66 18.01 -29.92
C SER A 116 -12.63 18.50 -31.38
N ASP A 117 -12.19 19.74 -31.62
CA ASP A 117 -12.20 20.41 -32.93
C ASP A 117 -10.83 20.41 -33.61
N LEU A 118 -9.76 19.99 -32.92
CA LEU A 118 -8.42 19.88 -33.50
C LEU A 118 -8.26 18.67 -34.43
N LEU A 119 -9.13 17.67 -34.29
CA LEU A 119 -9.05 16.42 -35.05
C LEU A 119 -10.19 16.34 -36.07
N PRO A 120 -9.89 16.07 -37.36
CA PRO A 120 -10.93 15.82 -38.36
C PRO A 120 -11.89 14.71 -37.94
N ASP A 121 -13.20 14.88 -38.18
CA ASP A 121 -14.25 13.94 -37.75
C ASP A 121 -14.00 12.49 -38.19
N LYS A 122 -13.41 12.31 -39.38
CA LYS A 122 -13.01 11.00 -39.89
C LYS A 122 -11.99 10.30 -38.98
N VAL A 123 -11.02 11.05 -38.45
CA VAL A 123 -9.98 10.53 -37.54
C VAL A 123 -10.59 10.19 -36.18
N LYS A 124 -11.53 11.01 -35.69
CA LYS A 124 -12.28 10.72 -34.46
C LYS A 124 -13.08 9.43 -34.58
N LEU A 125 -13.77 9.22 -35.70
CA LEU A 125 -14.52 7.99 -35.95
C LEU A 125 -13.61 6.76 -36.03
N THR A 126 -12.46 6.84 -36.72
CA THR A 126 -11.52 5.72 -36.76
C THR A 126 -10.96 5.40 -35.38
N MET A 127 -10.63 6.43 -34.59
CA MET A 127 -10.15 6.27 -33.22
C MET A 127 -11.21 5.62 -32.32
N ILE A 128 -12.49 6.00 -32.45
CA ILE A 128 -13.59 5.38 -31.70
C ILE A 128 -13.80 3.92 -32.12
N LEU A 129 -13.69 3.60 -33.41
CA LEU A 129 -13.84 2.23 -33.90
C LEU A 129 -12.68 1.34 -33.47
N GLU A 130 -11.45 1.86 -33.46
CA GLU A 130 -10.26 1.17 -32.97
C GLU A 130 -10.34 0.94 -31.45
N SER A 131 -10.75 1.97 -30.70
CA SER A 131 -10.91 1.89 -29.23
C SER A 131 -12.22 1.26 -28.76
N PHE A 132 -13.10 0.83 -29.67
CA PHE A 132 -14.42 0.30 -29.30
C PHE A 132 -14.33 -0.88 -28.33
N HIS A 133 -13.36 -1.77 -28.52
CA HIS A 133 -13.16 -2.91 -27.64
C HIS A 133 -12.74 -2.47 -26.23
N ASP A 134 -11.83 -1.50 -26.14
CA ASP A 134 -11.32 -0.97 -24.87
C ASP A 134 -12.41 -0.21 -24.11
N LEU A 135 -13.24 0.56 -24.82
CA LEU A 135 -14.39 1.24 -24.25
C LEU A 135 -15.41 0.24 -23.71
N ARG A 136 -15.66 -0.86 -24.43
CA ARG A 136 -16.58 -1.92 -23.99
C ARG A 136 -16.03 -2.70 -22.80
N ASN A 137 -14.73 -2.96 -22.76
CA ASN A 137 -14.07 -3.57 -21.61
C ASN A 137 -14.14 -2.64 -20.39
N SER A 138 -13.82 -1.35 -20.58
CA SER A 138 -13.93 -0.34 -19.53
C SER A 138 -15.38 -0.18 -19.03
N GLU A 139 -16.38 -0.23 -19.90
CA GLU A 139 -17.79 -0.23 -19.51
C GLU A 139 -18.14 -1.45 -18.65
N ARG A 140 -17.65 -2.64 -19.02
CA ARG A 140 -17.83 -3.87 -18.22
C ARG A 140 -17.18 -3.73 -16.86
N ASP A 141 -15.95 -3.22 -16.80
CA ASP A 141 -15.19 -3.06 -15.56
C ASP A 141 -15.84 -2.02 -14.65
N LEU A 142 -16.33 -0.90 -15.20
CA LEU A 142 -17.08 0.10 -14.45
C LEU A 142 -18.40 -0.47 -13.91
N ARG A 143 -19.11 -1.31 -14.69
CA ARG A 143 -20.29 -2.03 -14.20
C ARG A 143 -19.95 -3.00 -13.08
N GLU A 144 -18.83 -3.70 -13.17
CA GLU A 144 -18.36 -4.60 -12.13
C GLU A 144 -18.01 -3.83 -10.85
N ILE A 145 -17.29 -2.71 -10.98
CA ILE A 145 -16.98 -1.80 -9.87
C ILE A 145 -18.28 -1.27 -9.24
N ASP A 146 -19.28 -0.88 -10.04
CA ASP A 146 -20.57 -0.43 -9.53
C ASP A 146 -21.35 -1.55 -8.82
N LEU A 147 -21.27 -2.79 -9.30
CA LEU A 147 -21.85 -3.95 -8.61
C LEU A 147 -21.13 -4.22 -7.29
N LEU A 148 -19.80 -4.16 -7.27
CA LEU A 148 -19.00 -4.32 -6.06
C LEU A 148 -19.25 -3.18 -5.06
N LYS A 149 -19.45 -1.96 -5.57
CA LYS A 149 -19.86 -0.78 -4.79
C LYS A 149 -21.22 -0.97 -4.15
N LYS A 150 -22.21 -1.44 -4.91
CA LYS A 150 -23.56 -1.76 -4.39
C LYS A 150 -23.53 -2.86 -3.34
N LYS A 151 -22.64 -3.84 -3.50
CA LYS A 151 -22.38 -4.90 -2.50
C LYS A 151 -21.57 -4.41 -1.29
N GLN A 152 -21.24 -3.11 -1.21
CA GLN A 152 -20.41 -2.51 -0.16
C GLN A 152 -19.05 -3.21 0.03
N VAL A 153 -18.54 -3.85 -1.02
CA VAL A 153 -17.17 -4.39 -1.06
C VAL A 153 -16.22 -3.30 -1.55
N GLN A 154 -16.40 -2.07 -1.06
CA GLN A 154 -15.46 -0.98 -1.33
C GLN A 154 -14.44 -0.96 -0.20
N GLY A 155 -13.17 -1.19 -0.53
CA GLY A 155 -12.14 -1.49 0.46
C GLY A 155 -12.08 -2.98 0.78
N SER A 156 -11.33 -3.35 1.81
CA SER A 156 -11.10 -4.74 2.16
C SER A 156 -12.30 -5.44 2.87
N GLY A 157 -13.53 -4.97 2.61
CA GLY A 157 -14.74 -5.42 3.29
C GLY A 157 -14.62 -5.26 4.81
N ASN A 158 -14.97 -6.29 5.57
CA ASN A 158 -14.87 -6.32 7.03
C ASN A 158 -13.43 -6.50 7.55
N LEU A 159 -12.38 -6.39 6.71
CA LEU A 159 -11.00 -6.60 7.19
C LEU A 159 -10.62 -5.61 8.30
N GLU A 160 -11.12 -4.38 8.26
CA GLU A 160 -10.90 -3.40 9.32
C GLU A 160 -11.49 -3.88 10.66
N GLU A 161 -12.62 -4.59 10.63
CA GLU A 161 -13.23 -5.23 11.81
C GLU A 161 -12.43 -6.47 12.28
N LEU A 162 -11.65 -7.10 11.39
CA LEU A 162 -10.83 -8.28 11.69
C LEU A 162 -9.43 -7.95 12.24
N LEU A 163 -8.90 -6.75 11.95
CA LEU A 163 -7.63 -6.27 12.52
C LEU A 163 -7.59 -6.33 14.06
N PRO A 164 -8.62 -5.88 14.82
CA PRO A 164 -8.62 -5.98 16.27
C PRO A 164 -8.78 -7.43 16.78
N LEU A 165 -9.25 -8.36 15.95
CA LEU A 165 -9.43 -9.77 16.34
C LEU A 165 -8.12 -10.59 16.22
N LYS A 166 -7.16 -10.12 15.43
CA LYS A 166 -5.84 -10.76 15.25
C LYS A 166 -5.11 -11.09 16.57
N PRO A 167 -4.99 -10.19 17.57
CA PRO A 167 -4.35 -10.53 18.84
C PRO A 167 -5.10 -11.63 19.60
N ASN A 168 -6.43 -11.65 19.54
CA ASN A 168 -7.23 -12.69 20.20
C ASN A 168 -6.99 -14.06 19.55
N LEU A 169 -6.85 -14.12 18.22
CA LEU A 169 -6.48 -15.34 17.52
C LEU A 169 -5.10 -15.84 17.96
N ILE A 170 -4.11 -14.95 18.03
CA ILE A 170 -2.76 -15.30 18.49
C ILE A 170 -2.78 -15.83 19.92
N ASN A 171 -3.55 -15.19 20.80
CA ASN A 171 -3.69 -15.63 22.20
C ASN A 171 -4.38 -17.00 22.29
N SER A 172 -5.44 -17.23 21.51
CA SER A 172 -6.12 -18.52 21.44
C SER A 172 -5.20 -19.63 20.92
N ILE A 173 -4.41 -19.36 19.87
CA ILE A 173 -3.42 -20.30 19.35
C ILE A 173 -2.40 -20.67 20.43
N LYS A 174 -1.85 -19.68 21.14
CA LYS A 174 -0.90 -19.92 22.23
C LYS A 174 -1.53 -20.74 23.35
N GLN A 175 -2.76 -20.43 23.74
CA GLN A 175 -3.47 -21.18 24.78
C GLN A 175 -3.72 -22.63 24.36
N THR A 176 -4.10 -22.87 23.10
CA THR A 176 -4.26 -24.21 22.55
C THR A 176 -2.94 -24.98 22.55
N GLN A 177 -1.81 -24.34 22.22
CA GLN A 177 -0.49 -24.98 22.27
C GLN A 177 -0.08 -25.36 23.70
N ILE A 178 -0.34 -24.50 24.68
CA ILE A 178 -0.07 -24.81 26.10
C ILE A 178 -0.91 -26.01 26.52
N ARG A 179 -2.22 -25.97 26.22
CA ARG A 179 -3.14 -27.06 26.55
C ARG A 179 -2.77 -28.37 25.86
N SER A 180 -2.33 -28.35 24.60
CA SER A 180 -1.88 -29.57 23.91
C SER A 180 -0.65 -30.18 24.58
N ASN A 181 0.27 -29.34 25.05
CA ASN A 181 1.46 -29.81 25.77
C ASN A 181 1.08 -30.43 27.12
N GLU A 182 0.17 -29.83 27.88
CA GLU A 182 -0.35 -30.40 29.12
C GLU A 182 -1.05 -31.75 28.88
N LEU A 183 -1.92 -31.84 27.87
CA LEU A 183 -2.56 -33.09 27.50
C LEU A 183 -1.55 -34.17 27.09
N SER A 184 -0.47 -33.79 26.40
CA SER A 184 0.59 -34.73 26.04
C SER A 184 1.32 -35.29 27.27
N LYS A 185 1.50 -34.49 28.34
CA LYS A 185 2.10 -34.95 29.60
C LYS A 185 1.16 -35.93 30.30
N VAL A 186 -0.10 -35.57 30.47
CA VAL A 186 -1.11 -36.44 31.07
C VAL A 186 -1.24 -37.75 30.29
N LYS A 187 -1.21 -37.70 28.95
CA LYS A 187 -1.22 -38.90 28.12
C LYS A 187 -0.02 -39.81 28.41
N LYS A 188 1.19 -39.25 28.48
CA LYS A 188 2.41 -40.01 28.83
C LYS A 188 2.31 -40.62 30.22
N ASP A 189 1.74 -39.89 31.18
CA ASP A 189 1.55 -40.38 32.55
C ASP A 189 0.55 -41.56 32.59
N ILE A 190 -0.54 -41.47 31.83
CA ILE A 190 -1.52 -42.55 31.67
C ILE A 190 -0.89 -43.75 30.94
N GLU A 191 -0.12 -43.53 29.88
CA GLU A 191 0.60 -44.60 29.17
C GLU A 191 1.57 -45.33 30.12
N ASN A 192 2.32 -44.59 30.94
CA ASN A 192 3.21 -45.17 31.94
C ASN A 192 2.44 -45.93 33.02
N LEU A 193 1.34 -45.38 33.51
CA LEU A 193 0.48 -46.05 34.49
C LEU A 193 -0.11 -47.35 33.92
N LEU A 194 -0.58 -47.33 32.67
CA LEU A 194 -1.13 -48.50 31.99
C LEU A 194 -0.06 -49.57 31.75
N ASN A 195 1.16 -49.17 31.40
CA ASN A 195 2.29 -50.08 31.26
C ASN A 195 2.63 -50.75 32.59
N ARG A 196 2.73 -49.97 33.68
CA ARG A 196 2.95 -50.53 35.04
C ARG A 196 1.84 -51.47 35.46
N TYR A 197 0.59 -51.13 35.17
CA TYR A 197 -0.54 -52.00 35.45
C TYR A 197 -0.49 -53.30 34.65
N ASN A 198 -0.08 -53.22 33.38
CA ASN A 198 0.11 -54.40 32.53
C ASN A 198 1.24 -55.29 33.05
N GLU A 199 2.39 -54.72 33.42
CA GLU A 199 3.50 -55.44 34.05
C GLU A 199 3.07 -56.08 35.39
N TYR A 200 2.35 -55.34 36.22
CA TYR A 200 1.80 -55.85 37.48
C TYR A 200 0.83 -57.02 37.24
N THR A 201 -0.04 -56.93 36.23
CA THR A 201 -0.99 -57.99 35.90
C THR A 201 -0.27 -59.21 35.32
N SER A 202 0.75 -59.02 34.48
CA SER A 202 1.56 -60.10 33.95
C SER A 202 2.29 -60.84 35.07
N THR A 203 3.01 -60.12 35.94
CA THR A 203 3.75 -60.70 37.07
C THR A 203 2.82 -61.40 38.07
N THR A 204 1.63 -60.84 38.32
CA THR A 204 0.62 -61.48 39.17
C THR A 204 0.08 -62.75 38.52
N SER A 205 -0.14 -62.74 37.20
CA SER A 205 -0.59 -63.92 36.45
C SER A 205 0.48 -65.02 36.48
N ASP A 206 1.74 -64.67 36.29
CA ASP A 206 2.87 -65.60 36.39
C ASP A 206 2.97 -66.20 37.81
N LEU A 207 2.81 -65.38 38.85
CA LEU A 207 2.78 -65.86 40.24
C LEU A 207 1.61 -66.83 40.49
N PHE A 208 0.43 -66.57 39.92
CA PHE A 208 -0.71 -67.47 40.03
C PHE A 208 -0.45 -68.81 39.32
N ILE A 209 0.21 -68.78 38.16
CA ILE A 209 0.63 -69.99 37.44
C ILE A 209 1.62 -70.79 38.29
N ASP A 210 2.62 -70.13 38.88
CA ASP A 210 3.61 -70.78 39.76
C ASP A 210 2.95 -71.39 41.00
N LEU A 211 2.05 -70.66 41.64
CA LEU A 211 1.29 -71.14 42.79
C LEU A 211 0.44 -72.36 42.41
N HIS A 212 -0.18 -72.35 41.23
CA HIS A 212 -0.95 -73.47 40.72
C HIS A 212 -0.08 -74.72 40.55
N TYR A 213 1.12 -74.61 39.96
CA TYR A 213 2.03 -75.74 39.83
C TYR A 213 2.53 -76.26 41.19
N GLN A 214 2.81 -75.38 42.15
CA GLN A 214 3.20 -75.79 43.50
C GLN A 214 2.06 -76.51 44.23
N LEU A 215 0.82 -76.00 44.09
CA LEU A 215 -0.36 -76.63 44.68
C LEU A 215 -0.58 -78.03 44.08
N GLN A 216 -0.48 -78.16 42.77
CA GLN A 216 -0.62 -79.45 42.08
C GLN A 216 0.48 -80.44 42.50
N TYR A 217 1.72 -79.99 42.67
CA TYR A 217 2.81 -80.82 43.20
C TYR A 217 2.52 -81.33 44.62
N LEU A 218 1.99 -80.45 45.50
CA LEU A 218 1.60 -80.83 46.85
C LEU A 218 0.42 -81.81 46.85
N GLU A 219 -0.59 -81.58 46.01
CA GLU A 219 -1.74 -82.48 45.85
C GLU A 219 -1.31 -83.88 45.38
N ASP A 220 -0.42 -83.95 44.39
CA ASP A 220 0.18 -85.21 43.92
C ASP A 220 0.95 -85.92 45.04
N ARG A 221 1.68 -85.17 45.86
CA ARG A 221 2.46 -85.72 46.97
C ARG A 221 1.55 -86.24 48.08
N VAL A 222 0.50 -85.51 48.43
CA VAL A 222 -0.52 -85.96 49.39
C VAL A 222 -1.22 -87.20 48.86
N SER A 223 -1.67 -87.20 47.60
CA SER A 223 -2.30 -88.35 46.95
C SER A 223 -1.40 -89.59 46.96
N LYS A 224 -0.09 -89.44 46.74
CA LYS A 224 0.88 -90.55 46.84
C LYS A 224 1.00 -91.06 48.28
N LEU A 225 1.03 -90.18 49.28
CA LEU A 225 1.08 -90.55 50.69
C LEU A 225 -0.20 -91.26 51.16
N GLU A 226 -1.37 -90.78 50.75
CA GLU A 226 -2.65 -91.43 51.04
C GLU A 226 -2.73 -92.82 50.43
N ARG A 227 -2.30 -92.99 49.16
CA ARG A 227 -2.21 -94.31 48.52
C ARG A 227 -1.26 -95.25 49.26
N LYS A 228 -0.09 -94.76 49.71
CA LYS A 228 0.85 -95.57 50.52
C LYS A 228 0.21 -95.98 51.85
N LYS A 229 -0.39 -95.03 52.56
CA LYS A 229 -1.10 -95.29 53.83
C LYS A 229 -2.23 -96.30 53.65
N LYS A 230 -3.02 -96.18 52.58
CA LYS A 230 -4.10 -97.13 52.26
C LYS A 230 -3.55 -98.54 52.03
N LYS A 231 -2.46 -98.69 51.27
CA LYS A 231 -1.78 -99.98 51.06
C LYS A 231 -1.22 -100.58 52.35
N GLU A 232 -0.65 -99.77 53.25
CA GLU A 232 -0.19 -100.26 54.55
C GLU A 232 -1.33 -100.75 55.44
N ILE A 233 -2.48 -100.07 55.40
CA ILE A 233 -3.67 -100.51 56.14
C ILE A 233 -4.20 -101.81 55.54
N GLU A 234 -4.34 -101.91 54.22
CA GLU A 234 -4.77 -103.13 53.53
C GLU A 234 -3.81 -104.31 53.74
N GLY A 235 -2.51 -104.06 53.91
CA GLY A 235 -1.53 -105.12 54.22
C GLY A 235 -1.44 -105.53 55.68
N ARG A 236 -2.12 -104.81 56.59
CA ARG A 236 -2.19 -105.15 58.03
C ARG A 236 -3.42 -105.97 58.40
N PHE A 237 -4.43 -106.01 57.55
CA PHE A 237 -5.63 -106.85 57.68
C PHE A 237 -5.49 -108.10 56.80
#